data_AF-A0A0R3QET8-F1
#
_entry.id   AF-A0A0R3QET8-F1
#
_cell.length_a   1.000
_cell.length_b   1.000
_cell.length_c   1.000
_cell.angle_alpha   90.00
_cell.angle_beta   90.00
_cell.angle_gamma   90.00
#
_symmetry.space_group_name_H-M   'P 1'
#
loop_
_entity.id
_entity.type
_entity.pdbx_description
1 polymer ?
#
loop_
_entity_poly.entity_id
_entity_poly.type
_entity_poly.pdbx_seq_one_letter_code
_entity_poly.pdbx_strand_id
1 'polypeptide(L)'
;LLDGIAAGQYNENLLIEALNEEGRSNYYVTFFRLITSGYLRENAADYEGFIDGGRTIEQFCQCEIEPMFKDCDHLAIIALTNAIGVSIRIEYMDRTAALHHGWFYDFIVDKKLPRHFFLYRPGHYDIIYKA
;
A
#
# COMPACT_ATOMS: atom_id res chain seq x y z
N LEU A 1 2.01 4.52 -18.90
CA LEU A 1 1.70 5.72 -18.08
C LEU A 1 2.97 6.42 -17.63
N LEU A 2 3.90 5.76 -16.91
CA LEU A 2 5.12 6.41 -16.39
C LEU A 2 5.97 7.08 -17.47
N ASP A 3 6.24 6.43 -18.61
CA ASP A 3 6.97 7.04 -19.73
C ASP A 3 6.27 8.27 -20.29
N GLY A 4 4.93 8.24 -20.34
CA GLY A 4 4.13 9.38 -20.77
C GLY A 4 4.16 10.54 -19.78
N ILE A 5 4.17 10.26 -18.47
CA ILE A 5 4.38 11.27 -17.43
C ILE A 5 5.78 11.88 -17.59
N ALA A 6 6.81 11.06 -17.75
CA ALA A 6 8.20 11.51 -17.92
C ALA A 6 8.39 12.34 -19.20
N ALA A 7 7.67 12.00 -20.28
CA ALA A 7 7.65 12.75 -21.52
C ALA A 7 6.76 14.01 -21.49
N GLY A 8 6.12 14.32 -20.36
CA GLY A 8 5.25 15.50 -20.21
C GLY A 8 3.92 15.41 -20.96
N GLN A 9 3.48 14.19 -21.31
CA GLN A 9 2.23 13.95 -22.05
C GLN A 9 0.98 14.03 -21.15
N TYR A 10 1.17 13.94 -19.83
CA TYR A 10 0.09 14.02 -18.85
C TYR A 10 0.26 15.27 -17.99
N ASN A 11 -0.77 16.12 -17.96
CA ASN A 11 -0.96 17.05 -16.86
C ASN A 11 -1.77 16.37 -15.74
N GLU A 12 -1.96 17.07 -14.62
CA GLU A 12 -2.65 16.52 -13.43
C GLU A 12 -4.06 16.00 -13.75
N ASN A 13 -4.87 16.77 -14.46
CA ASN A 13 -6.24 16.38 -14.81
C ASN A 13 -6.28 15.13 -15.69
N LEU A 14 -5.45 15.08 -16.74
CA LEU A 14 -5.34 13.93 -17.63
C LEU A 14 -4.84 12.69 -16.90
N LEU A 15 -3.95 12.85 -15.91
CA LEU A 15 -3.47 11.75 -15.10
C LEU A 15 -4.60 11.20 -14.21
N ILE A 16 -5.38 12.08 -13.57
CA ILE A 16 -6.54 11.68 -12.76
C ILE A 16 -7.57 10.95 -13.61
N GLU A 17 -7.90 11.47 -14.80
CA GLU A 17 -8.80 10.80 -15.74
C GLU A 17 -8.28 9.42 -16.13
N ALA A 18 -6.98 9.33 -16.47
CA ALA A 18 -6.36 8.07 -16.85
C ALA A 18 -6.35 7.03 -15.71
N LEU A 19 -6.18 7.45 -14.46
CA LEU A 19 -6.20 6.59 -13.28
C LEU A 19 -7.61 6.23 -12.80
N ASN A 20 -8.64 6.94 -13.25
CA ASN A 20 -10.05 6.61 -13.01
C ASN A 20 -10.65 5.70 -14.09
N GLU A 21 -9.95 5.47 -15.20
CA GLU A 21 -10.32 4.43 -16.15
C GLU A 21 -10.14 3.05 -15.49
N GLU A 22 -11.24 2.35 -15.23
CA GLU A 22 -11.27 1.10 -14.44
C GLU A 22 -10.20 0.08 -14.89
N GLY A 23 -10.13 -0.20 -16.20
CA GLY A 23 -9.16 -1.17 -16.74
C GLY A 23 -7.72 -0.75 -16.46
N ARG A 24 -7.39 0.53 -16.67
CA ARG A 24 -6.05 1.06 -16.41
C ARG A 24 -5.73 1.08 -14.92
N SER A 25 -6.68 1.51 -14.09
CA SER A 25 -6.53 1.56 -12.63
C SER A 25 -6.27 0.16 -12.06
N ASN A 26 -7.10 -0.81 -12.42
CA ASN A 26 -6.98 -2.20 -11.98
C ASN A 26 -5.66 -2.85 -12.45
N TYR A 27 -5.16 -2.47 -13.63
CA TYR A 27 -3.86 -2.94 -14.12
C TYR A 27 -2.70 -2.50 -13.21
N TYR A 28 -2.70 -1.24 -12.77
CA TYR A 28 -1.69 -0.74 -11.82
C TYR A 28 -1.85 -1.34 -10.43
N VAL A 29 -3.08 -1.53 -9.95
CA VAL A 29 -3.34 -2.23 -8.67
C VAL A 29 -2.79 -3.66 -8.73
N THR A 30 -3.01 -4.37 -9.84
CA THR A 30 -2.48 -5.73 -10.05
C THR A 30 -0.95 -5.73 -10.03
N PHE A 31 -0.32 -4.78 -10.72
CA PHE A 31 1.13 -4.64 -10.73
C PHE A 31 1.71 -4.47 -9.32
N PHE A 32 1.11 -3.60 -8.49
CA PHE A 32 1.56 -3.44 -7.10
C PHE A 32 1.31 -4.68 -6.25
N ARG A 33 0.20 -5.42 -6.45
CA ARG A 33 -0.02 -6.70 -5.78
C ARG A 33 1.08 -7.72 -6.11
N LEU A 34 1.47 -7.80 -7.38
CA LEU A 34 2.55 -8.71 -7.81
C LEU A 34 3.91 -8.29 -7.24
N ILE A 35 4.21 -6.99 -7.18
CA ILE A 35 5.42 -6.50 -6.50
C ILE A 35 5.42 -6.91 -5.03
N THR A 36 4.30 -6.71 -4.31
CA THR A 36 4.18 -7.11 -2.90
C THR A 36 4.38 -8.61 -2.71
N SER A 37 3.79 -9.45 -3.58
CA SER A 37 3.99 -10.90 -3.57
C SER A 37 5.46 -11.27 -3.81
N GLY A 38 6.09 -10.68 -4.83
CA GLY A 38 7.50 -10.88 -5.14
C GLY A 38 8.41 -10.54 -3.96
N TYR A 39 8.20 -9.37 -3.35
CA TYR A 39 8.97 -8.91 -2.20
C TYR A 39 8.85 -9.85 -0.99
N LEU A 40 7.63 -10.29 -0.67
CA LEU A 40 7.41 -11.26 0.42
C LEU A 40 8.15 -12.59 0.15
N ARG A 41 8.12 -13.08 -1.10
CA ARG A 41 8.81 -14.32 -1.49
C ARG A 41 10.32 -14.20 -1.44
N GLU A 42 10.87 -13.08 -1.90
CA GLU A 42 12.33 -12.82 -1.87
C GLU A 42 12.87 -12.72 -0.44
N ASN A 43 12.04 -12.27 0.49
CA ASN A 43 12.40 -12.05 1.89
C ASN A 43 11.64 -13.01 2.84
N ALA A 44 11.29 -14.21 2.35
CA ALA A 44 10.38 -15.14 3.03
C ALA A 44 10.79 -15.43 4.49
N ALA A 45 12.08 -15.62 4.75
CA ALA A 45 12.62 -15.93 6.07
C ALA A 45 12.34 -14.81 7.11
N ASP A 46 12.23 -13.56 6.66
CA ASP A 46 11.96 -12.42 7.53
C ASP A 46 10.46 -12.30 7.86
N TYR A 47 9.58 -12.87 7.03
CA TYR A 47 8.14 -12.67 7.10
C TYR A 47 7.32 -13.90 7.49
N GLU A 48 7.87 -15.11 7.38
CA GLU A 48 7.14 -16.37 7.61
C GLU A 48 6.53 -16.46 9.02
N GLY A 49 7.20 -15.90 10.03
CA GLY A 49 6.74 -15.89 11.41
C GLY A 49 5.50 -15.03 11.68
N PHE A 50 5.10 -14.18 10.72
CA PHE A 50 3.92 -13.32 10.83
C PHE A 50 2.69 -13.87 10.09
N ILE A 51 2.82 -15.03 9.44
CA ILE A 51 1.71 -15.64 8.70
C ILE A 51 0.95 -16.61 9.59
N ASP A 52 -0.35 -16.34 9.73
CA ASP A 52 -1.24 -17.20 10.49
C ASP A 52 -1.59 -18.51 9.77
N GLY A 53 -1.88 -19.54 10.56
CA GLY A 53 -2.49 -20.79 10.10
C GLY A 53 -1.51 -21.81 9.51
N GLY A 54 -0.20 -21.65 9.74
CA GLY A 54 0.81 -22.60 9.27
C GLY A 54 0.99 -22.62 7.75
N ARG A 55 0.56 -21.57 7.06
CA ARG A 55 0.71 -21.39 5.62
C ARG A 55 2.15 -20.99 5.29
N THR A 56 2.64 -21.42 4.13
CA THR A 56 3.90 -20.89 3.58
C THR A 56 3.69 -19.46 3.06
N ILE A 57 4.79 -18.70 2.90
CA ILE A 57 4.77 -17.39 2.23
C ILE A 57 4.12 -17.46 0.85
N GLU A 58 4.41 -18.52 0.09
CA GLU A 58 3.84 -18.70 -1.24
C GLU A 58 2.32 -18.86 -1.19
N GLN A 59 1.81 -19.70 -0.29
CA GLN A 59 0.37 -19.90 -0.09
C GLN A 59 -0.32 -18.62 0.38
N PHE A 60 0.30 -17.90 1.32
CA PHE A 60 -0.20 -16.61 1.77
C PHE A 60 -0.29 -15.60 0.61
N CYS A 61 0.76 -15.49 -0.21
CA CYS A 61 0.77 -14.60 -1.36
C CYS A 61 -0.35 -14.93 -2.36
N GLN A 62 -0.52 -16.21 -2.70
CA GLN A 62 -1.54 -16.66 -3.66
C GLN A 62 -2.98 -16.44 -3.13
N CYS A 63 -3.20 -16.54 -1.83
CA CYS A 63 -4.54 -16.43 -1.23
C CYS A 63 -4.93 -15.01 -0.81
N GLU A 64 -3.97 -14.22 -0.30
CA GLU A 64 -4.26 -12.93 0.34
C GLU A 64 -3.70 -11.72 -0.42
N ILE A 65 -2.61 -11.87 -1.19
CA ILE A 65 -1.93 -10.72 -1.81
C ILE A 65 -2.29 -10.58 -3.30
N GLU A 66 -2.09 -11.64 -4.08
CA GLU A 66 -2.23 -11.66 -5.53
C GLU A 66 -3.67 -11.44 -6.03
N PRO A 67 -4.72 -11.99 -5.38
CA PRO A 67 -6.09 -11.81 -5.86
C PRO A 67 -6.53 -10.34 -5.79
N MET A 68 -7.23 -9.90 -6.84
CA MET A 68 -7.90 -8.60 -6.83
C MET A 68 -9.03 -8.58 -5.81
N PHE A 69 -9.37 -7.38 -5.31
CA PHE A 69 -10.45 -7.15 -4.34
C PHE A 69 -10.25 -7.83 -2.96
N LYS A 70 -9.02 -8.27 -2.66
CA LYS A 70 -8.61 -8.68 -1.31
C LYS A 70 -8.10 -7.50 -0.50
N ASP A 71 -8.52 -7.41 0.76
CA ASP A 71 -8.05 -6.36 1.66
C ASP A 71 -6.55 -6.51 1.94
N CYS A 72 -5.87 -5.37 2.05
CA CYS A 72 -4.46 -5.32 2.45
C CYS A 72 -4.37 -5.22 3.98
N ASP A 73 -3.78 -6.23 4.61
CA ASP A 73 -3.46 -6.20 6.03
C ASP A 73 -2.16 -5.43 6.32
N HIS A 74 -1.76 -5.41 7.59
CA HIS A 74 -0.55 -4.72 8.03
C HIS A 74 0.73 -5.29 7.38
N LEU A 75 0.80 -6.61 7.18
CA LEU A 75 1.95 -7.27 6.54
C LEU A 75 2.05 -6.87 5.06
N ALA A 76 0.93 -6.84 4.34
CA ALA A 76 0.87 -6.38 2.96
C ALA A 76 1.34 -4.92 2.81
N ILE A 77 0.96 -4.04 3.74
CA ILE A 77 1.38 -2.63 3.74
C ILE A 77 2.90 -2.52 3.97
N ILE A 78 3.44 -3.25 4.95
CA ILE A 78 4.89 -3.30 5.20
C ILE A 78 5.63 -3.79 3.95
N ALA A 79 5.18 -4.89 3.35
CA ALA A 79 5.83 -5.47 2.18
C ALA A 79 5.80 -4.50 0.99
N LEU A 80 4.64 -3.92 0.68
CA LEU A 80 4.51 -2.96 -0.43
C LEU A 80 5.42 -1.74 -0.22
N THR A 81 5.37 -1.11 0.95
CA THR A 81 6.13 0.11 1.25
C THR A 81 7.64 -0.12 1.15
N ASN A 82 8.14 -1.26 1.67
CA ASN A 82 9.55 -1.64 1.50
C ASN A 82 9.89 -1.94 0.04
N ALA A 83 9.04 -2.68 -0.67
CA ALA A 83 9.28 -3.05 -2.07
C ALA A 83 9.42 -1.82 -2.99
N ILE A 84 8.61 -0.78 -2.76
CA ILE A 84 8.64 0.45 -3.58
C ILE A 84 9.56 1.55 -3.00
N GLY A 85 10.15 1.33 -1.82
CA GLY A 85 11.07 2.29 -1.20
C GLY A 85 10.40 3.59 -0.70
N VAL A 86 9.11 3.55 -0.34
CA VAL A 86 8.32 4.75 0.03
C VAL A 86 7.80 4.63 1.45
N SER A 87 8.12 5.63 2.28
CA SER A 87 7.57 5.76 3.63
C SER A 87 6.23 6.46 3.64
N ILE A 88 5.27 5.91 4.41
CA ILE A 88 3.90 6.42 4.52
C ILE A 88 3.49 6.54 5.99
N ARG A 89 2.50 7.40 6.24
CA ARG A 89 1.79 7.49 7.53
C ARG A 89 0.34 7.13 7.32
N ILE A 90 -0.19 6.31 8.22
CA ILE A 90 -1.62 6.00 8.27
C ILE A 90 -2.18 6.55 9.58
N GLU A 91 -3.11 7.49 9.48
CA GLU A 91 -3.87 8.05 10.61
C GLU A 91 -5.17 7.24 10.78
N TYR A 92 -5.41 6.74 11.98
CA TYR A 92 -6.56 5.92 12.33
C TYR A 92 -7.66 6.80 12.91
N MET A 93 -8.82 6.79 12.26
CA MET A 93 -10.01 7.48 12.74
C MET A 93 -10.66 6.69 13.88
N ASP A 94 -10.06 6.72 15.07
CA ASP A 94 -10.69 6.19 16.28
C ASP A 94 -11.35 7.33 17.07
N ARG A 95 -12.64 7.15 17.39
CA ARG A 95 -13.45 8.11 18.16
C ARG A 95 -13.29 7.95 19.67
N THR A 96 -12.63 6.90 20.17
CA THR A 96 -12.65 6.59 21.61
C THR A 96 -11.30 6.72 22.33
N ALA A 97 -10.17 6.90 21.63
CA ALA A 97 -8.86 6.64 22.26
C ALA A 97 -7.79 7.74 22.18
N ALA A 98 -8.04 8.92 21.60
CA ALA A 98 -7.00 9.94 21.46
C ALA A 98 -7.32 11.23 22.22
N LEU A 99 -6.78 11.34 23.45
CA LEU A 99 -6.89 12.55 24.28
C LEU A 99 -6.13 13.77 23.72
N HIS A 100 -5.17 13.58 22.81
CA HIS A 100 -4.34 14.70 22.33
C HIS A 100 -4.08 14.76 20.83
N HIS A 101 -3.87 13.65 20.12
CA HIS A 101 -3.70 13.61 18.66
C HIS A 101 -4.08 12.19 18.23
N GLY A 102 -4.90 12.01 17.19
CA GLY A 102 -5.37 10.70 16.73
C GLY A 102 -4.27 9.63 16.64
N TRP A 103 -4.64 8.35 16.70
CA TRP A 103 -3.67 7.26 16.55
C TRP A 103 -3.12 7.27 15.13
N PHE A 104 -1.80 7.18 14.97
CA PHE A 104 -1.17 7.02 13.65
C PHE A 104 -0.07 5.97 13.72
N TYR A 105 0.23 5.37 12.57
CA TYR A 105 1.36 4.47 12.40
C TYR A 105 2.23 4.93 11.22
N ASP A 106 3.54 4.96 11.44
CA ASP A 106 4.53 5.29 10.43
C ASP A 106 5.22 4.03 9.91
N PHE A 107 5.06 3.79 8.60
CA PHE A 107 5.79 2.74 7.89
C PHE A 107 7.05 3.37 7.31
N ILE A 108 8.13 3.37 8.11
CA ILE A 108 9.40 3.99 7.76
C ILE A 108 10.27 3.04 6.93
N VAL A 109 10.74 3.52 5.79
CA VAL A 109 11.64 2.82 4.86
C VAL A 109 12.91 3.66 4.70
N ASP A 110 14.08 3.03 4.77
CA ASP A 110 15.40 3.70 4.69
C ASP A 110 15.59 4.90 5.64
N LYS A 111 14.92 4.91 6.81
CA LYS A 111 14.93 6.04 7.76
C LYS A 111 14.40 7.36 7.14
N LYS A 112 13.67 7.30 6.03
CA LYS A 112 13.04 8.47 5.39
C LYS A 112 11.70 8.74 6.07
N LEU A 113 11.41 10.03 6.33
CA LEU A 113 10.13 10.42 6.91
C LEU A 113 8.99 10.25 5.90
N PRO A 114 7.75 9.97 6.36
CA PRO A 114 6.59 9.84 5.48
C PRO A 114 6.34 11.10 4.65
N ARG A 115 6.12 10.90 3.34
CA ARG A 115 5.69 11.96 2.42
C ARG A 115 4.25 11.80 1.94
N HIS A 116 3.69 10.62 2.10
CA HIS A 116 2.31 10.29 1.74
C HIS A 116 1.54 9.93 3.01
N PHE A 117 0.34 10.46 3.13
CA PHE A 117 -0.49 10.36 4.33
C PHE A 117 -1.84 9.76 3.93
N PHE A 118 -2.30 8.82 4.73
CA PHE A 118 -3.57 8.13 4.53
C PHE A 118 -4.41 8.23 5.79
N LEU A 119 -5.73 8.29 5.61
CA LEU A 119 -6.69 8.12 6.68
C LEU A 119 -7.28 6.71 6.59
N TYR A 120 -7.13 5.92 7.64
CA TYR A 120 -7.84 4.67 7.81
C TYR A 120 -9.15 4.87 8.56
N ARG A 121 -10.21 4.37 7.94
CA ARG A 121 -11.54 4.15 8.54
C ARG A 121 -11.81 2.64 8.46
N PRO A 122 -12.64 2.04 9.33
CA PRO A 122 -12.87 0.59 9.29
C PRO A 122 -13.20 0.09 7.87
N GLY A 123 -12.29 -0.68 7.28
CA GLY A 123 -12.39 -1.23 5.93
C GLY A 123 -12.05 -0.30 4.76
N HIS A 124 -11.54 0.92 4.99
CA HIS A 124 -11.34 1.90 3.92
C HIS A 124 -10.13 2.81 4.17
N TYR A 125 -9.39 3.14 3.09
CA TYR A 125 -8.27 4.07 3.10
C TYR A 125 -8.53 5.24 2.16
N ASP A 126 -8.30 6.46 2.64
CA ASP A 126 -8.33 7.68 1.82
C ASP A 126 -6.96 8.37 1.84
N ILE A 127 -6.61 9.06 0.76
CA ILE A 127 -5.42 9.91 0.72
C ILE A 127 -5.76 11.24 1.41
N ILE A 128 -4.89 11.69 2.32
CA ILE A 128 -4.99 13.00 2.96
C ILE A 128 -3.75 13.84 2.67
N TYR A 129 -3.93 15.16 2.59
CA TYR A 129 -2.85 16.11 2.35
C TYR A 129 -2.68 16.98 3.60
N LYS A 130 -1.42 17.22 3.98
CA LYS A 130 -1.13 18.21 5.02
C LYS A 130 -1.51 19.60 4.50
N ALA A 131 -2.07 20.41 5.38
CA ALA A 131 -2.31 21.83 5.14
C ALA A 131 -1.00 22.61 5.00
#